data_AF-A0A183N3N2-F1
#
_entry.id   AF-A0A183N3N2-F1
#
_cell.length_a   1.000
_cell.length_b   1.000
_cell.length_c   1.000
_cell.angle_alpha   90.00
_cell.angle_beta   90.00
_cell.angle_gamma   90.00
#
_symmetry.space_group_name_H-M   'P 1'
#
loop_
_entity.id
_entity.type
_entity.pdbx_description
1 polymer ?
#
loop_
_entity_poly.entity_id
_entity_poly.type
_entity_poly.pdbx_seq_one_letter_code
_entity_poly.pdbx_strand_id
1 'polypeptide(L)' 'MWDTGRVIHVAAEMRRYNLEVLKISETHWTQVGQQRLTSGELLSYSGHEEENAPHTQRVALMLSKQAQNALI' A
#
# COMPACT_ATOMS: atom_id res chain seq x y z
N MET A 1 -0.72 3.25 12.09
CA MET A 1 0.72 3.24 11.74
C MET A 1 1.08 1.80 11.41
N TRP A 2 1.51 1.49 10.17
CA TRP A 2 1.80 0.10 9.76
C TRP A 2 2.92 -0.47 10.64
N ASP A 3 2.85 -1.76 10.97
CA ASP A 3 4.02 -2.51 11.41
C ASP A 3 5.06 -2.54 10.28
N THR A 4 6.17 -1.83 10.44
CA THR A 4 7.25 -1.73 9.45
C THR A 4 7.75 -3.11 9.01
N GLY A 5 7.68 -4.12 9.88
CA GLY A 5 8.04 -5.51 9.56
C GLY A 5 7.13 -6.14 8.51
N ARG A 6 5.81 -5.95 8.63
CA ARG A 6 4.83 -6.46 7.63
C ARG A 6 5.04 -5.83 6.25
N VAL A 7 5.35 -4.54 6.17
CA VAL A 7 5.56 -3.86 4.87
C VAL A 7 6.81 -4.39 4.16
N ILE A 8 7.90 -4.59 4.90
CA ILE A 8 9.15 -5.15 4.37
C ILE A 8 8.94 -6.58 3.87
N HIS A 9 8.17 -7.38 4.61
CA HIS A 9 7.85 -8.75 4.22
C HIS A 9 7.04 -8.79 2.90
N VAL A 10 6.02 -7.95 2.78
CA VAL A 10 5.20 -7.86 1.56
C VAL A 10 6.03 -7.38 0.37
N ALA A 11 6.94 -6.42 0.56
CA ALA A 11 7.85 -5.96 -0.50
C ALA A 11 8.81 -7.08 -0.96
N ALA A 12 9.31 -7.90 -0.03
CA ALA A 12 10.13 -9.06 -0.37
C ALA A 12 9.33 -10.10 -1.17
N GLU A 13 8.08 -10.34 -0.81
CA GLU A 13 7.18 -11.24 -1.53
C GLU A 13 6.88 -10.74 -2.95
N MET A 14 6.62 -9.44 -3.11
CA MET A 14 6.42 -8.83 -4.44
C MET A 14 7.65 -9.03 -5.34
N ARG A 15 8.85 -8.85 -4.80
CA ARG A 15 10.10 -9.12 -5.54
C ARG A 15 10.24 -10.58 -5.93
N ARG A 16 9.91 -11.49 -5.01
CA ARG A 16 9.98 -12.93 -5.25
C ARG A 16 9.06 -13.38 -6.39
N TYR A 17 7.86 -12.80 -6.47
CA TYR A 17 6.90 -13.09 -7.54
C TYR A 17 7.00 -12.13 -8.74
N ASN A 18 7.99 -11.24 -8.76
CA ASN A 18 8.17 -10.22 -9.79
C ASN A 18 6.89 -9.40 -10.07
N LEU A 19 6.16 -9.05 -9.01
CA LEU A 19 4.91 -8.27 -9.10
C LEU A 19 5.22 -6.78 -9.23
N GLU A 20 4.56 -6.14 -10.20
CA GLU A 20 4.68 -4.70 -10.41
C GLU A 20 3.70 -3.89 -9.56
N VAL A 21 2.51 -4.44 -9.33
CA VAL A 21 1.43 -3.81 -8.54
C VAL A 21 0.81 -4.86 -7.63
N LEU A 22 0.65 -4.53 -6.35
CA LEU A 22 -0.08 -5.35 -5.38
C LEU A 22 -1.16 -4.51 -4.70
N LYS A 23 -2.39 -5.00 -4.73
CA LYS A 23 -3.51 -4.42 -3.98
C LYS A 23 -3.65 -5.11 -2.64
N ILE A 24 -3.62 -4.33 -1.57
CA ILE A 24 -3.74 -4.77 -0.18
C ILE A 24 -5.04 -4.19 0.36
N SER A 25 -5.98 -5.05 0.73
CA SER A 25 -7.23 -4.64 1.37
C SER A 25 -7.07 -4.81 2.88
N GLU A 26 -7.04 -3.70 3.61
CA GLU A 26 -6.88 -3.72 5.07
C GLU A 26 -7.82 -2.69 5.70
N THR A 27 -8.54 -3.09 6.75
CA THR A 27 -9.72 -2.39 7.27
C THR A 27 -9.40 -1.28 8.26
N HIS A 28 -8.13 -0.92 8.50
CA HIS A 28 -7.73 0.03 9.54
C HIS A 28 -7.06 1.35 9.08
N TRP A 29 -7.05 1.65 7.78
CA TRP A 29 -6.61 2.96 7.26
C TRP A 29 -7.60 4.09 7.57
N THR A 30 -7.27 4.97 8.50
CA THR A 30 -8.08 6.17 8.82
C THR A 30 -7.76 7.37 7.94
N GLN A 31 -6.63 7.38 7.25
CA GLN A 31 -6.19 8.51 6.46
C GLN A 31 -5.74 8.09 5.07
N VAL A 32 -5.73 9.05 4.15
CA VAL A 32 -5.06 8.93 2.85
C VAL A 32 -3.58 9.28 3.05
N GLY A 33 -2.68 8.47 2.49
CA GLY A 33 -1.26 8.74 2.58
C GLY A 33 -0.44 7.94 1.59
N GLN A 34 0.81 8.37 1.45
CA GLN A 34 1.81 7.69 0.63
C GLN A 34 3.11 7.57 1.43
N GLN A 35 3.74 6.42 1.34
CA GLN A 35 5.01 6.12 1.97
C GLN A 35 5.92 5.40 0.99
N ARG A 36 7.16 5.87 0.88
CA ARG A 36 8.20 5.22 0.08
C ARG A 36 9.05 4.34 0.98
N LEU A 37 9.24 3.09 0.58
CA LEU A 37 10.15 2.19 1.28
C LEU A 37 11.60 2.49 0.87
N THR A 38 12.55 2.18 1.77
CA THR A 38 13.99 2.26 1.46
C THR A 38 14.39 1.38 0.29
N SER A 39 13.61 0.34 0.03
CA SER A 39 13.75 -0.60 -1.07
C SER A 39 13.26 -0.04 -2.43
N GLY A 40 12.54 1.10 -2.43
CA GLY A 40 12.14 1.85 -3.63
C GLY A 40 10.68 1.70 -4.05
N GLU A 41 9.95 0.73 -3.48
CA GLU A 41 8.52 0.55 -3.67
C GLU A 41 7.74 1.70 -3.01
N LEU A 42 6.63 2.09 -3.64
CA LEU A 42 5.72 3.11 -3.15
C LEU A 42 4.46 2.44 -2.64
N LEU A 43 4.19 2.65 -1.36
CA LEU A 43 2.94 2.26 -0.74
C LEU A 43 2.01 3.48 -0.72
N SER A 44 0.87 3.37 -1.37
CA SER A 44 -0.20 4.36 -1.33
C SER A 44 -1.40 3.73 -0.63
N TYR A 45 -2.05 4.44 0.28
CA TYR A 45 -3.24 3.95 0.96
C TYR A 45 -4.30 5.03 1.01
N SER A 46 -5.55 4.64 0.81
CA SER A 46 -6.71 5.50 0.98
C SER A 46 -7.63 4.92 2.05
N GLY A 47 -7.89 5.77 3.04
CA GLY A 47 -8.87 5.55 4.07
C GLY A 47 -9.79 6.75 4.14
N HIS A 48 -11.08 6.51 4.06
CA HIS A 48 -12.10 7.51 4.39
C HIS A 48 -12.54 7.25 5.84
N GLU A 49 -12.49 8.29 6.67
CA GLU A 49 -13.19 8.30 7.95
C GLU A 49 -14.58 8.85 7.69
N GLU A 50 -15.53 7.98 7.39
CA GLU A 50 -16.93 8.38 7.50
C GLU A 50 -17.38 8.04 8.92
N GLU A 51 -17.58 9.08 9.73
CA GLU A 51 -17.95 9.02 11.15
C GLU A 51 -19.20 8.15 11.43
N ASN A 52 -19.99 7.84 10.39
CA ASN A 52 -21.27 7.15 10.49
C ASN A 52 -21.46 5.92 9.58
N ALA A 53 -20.42 5.45 8.86
CA ALA A 53 -20.55 4.29 7.97
C ALA A 53 -19.72 3.10 8.46
N PRO A 54 -20.31 1.91 8.69
CA PRO A 54 -19.60 0.76 9.26
C PRO A 54 -18.56 0.14 8.32
N HIS A 55 -18.53 0.51 7.04
CA HIS A 55 -17.70 -0.14 6.02
C HIS A 55 -17.09 0.85 5.04
N THR A 56 -16.00 1.51 5.43
CA THR A 56 -15.16 2.16 4.44
C THR A 56 -14.25 1.12 3.78
N GLN A 57 -14.42 0.94 2.46
CA GLN A 57 -13.47 0.18 1.65
C GLN A 57 -12.12 0.88 1.68
N ARG A 58 -11.20 0.32 2.48
CA ARG A 58 -9.84 0.81 2.65
C ARG A 58 -8.92 0.00 1.76
N VAL A 59 -8.24 0.68 0.84
CA VAL A 59 -7.39 0.06 -0.17
C VAL A 59 -6.01 0.67 -0.05
N ALA A 60 -5.01 -0.20 0.05
CA ALA A 60 -3.63 0.16 -0.18
C ALA A 60 -3.14 -0.48 -1.49
N LEU A 61 -2.26 0.23 -2.18
CA LEU A 61 -1.56 -0.19 -3.37
C LEU A 61 -0.07 -0.11 -3.08
N MET A 62 0.64 -1.21 -3.29
CA MET A 62 2.09 -1.21 -3.31
C MET A 62 2.55 -1.30 -4.76
N LEU A 63 3.41 -0.36 -5.16
CA LEU A 63 3.90 -0.18 -6.51
C LEU A 63 5.40 -0.39 -6.56
N SER A 64 5.87 -1.23 -7.47
CA SER A 64 7.30 -1.37 -7.75
C SER A 64 7.86 -0.06 -8.32
N LYS A 65 9.19 0.09 -8.32
CA LYS A 65 9.85 1.25 -8.94
C LYS A 65 9.51 1.38 -10.43
N GLN A 66 9.32 0.26 -11.12
CA GLN A 66 8.94 0.22 -12.53
C GLN A 66 7.49 0.68 -12.74
N ALA A 67 6.55 0.16 -11.95
CA ALA A 67 5.14 0.57 -12.03
C ALA A 67 4.95 2.06 -11.73
N GLN A 68 5.72 2.60 -10.77
CA GLN A 68 5.72 4.04 -10.48
C GLN A 68 6.11 4.87 -11.70
N ASN A 69 7.12 4.44 -12.45
CA ASN A 69 7.58 5.17 -13.64
C ASN A 69 6.61 5.05 -14.82
N ALA A 70 5.79 3.99 -14.86
CA ALA A 70 4.79 3.75 -15.90
C ALA A 70 3.47 4.51 -15.68
N LEU A 71 3.26 5.07 -14.49
CA LEU A 71 2.08 5.86 -14.13
C LEU A 71 2.24 7.37 -14.44
N ILE A 72 3.30 7.74 -15.18
CA ILE A 72 3.63 9.12 -15.63
C ILE A 72 2.95 9.41 -16.96
#